data_AF-A0A383CG47-F1
#
_entry.id   AF-A0A383CG47-F1
#
_cell.length_a   1.000
_cell.length_b   1.000
_cell.length_c   1.000
_cell.angle_alpha   90.00
_cell.angle_beta   90.00
_cell.angle_gamma   90.00
#
_symmetry.space_group_name_H-M   'P 1'
#
loop_
_entity.id
_entity.type
_entity.pdbx_description
1 polymer ?
#
loop_
_entity_poly.entity_id
_entity_poly.type
_entity_poly.pdbx_seq_one_letter_code
_entity_poly.pdbx_strand_id
1 'polypeptide(L)'
;QAIIDAEGKVEVTMEDLPTAAKGMMEENYLNDYLHLYSMKASMLGYEVSIAGRPGNSGKRGEVYFDIDGRKLDPNDYGDDYKDWYGERDGFDRNDFGEKRGWKCFEIVYPITIMMPDGSTYTIDSEEDSDLDAVKNYYEENEGTEERPSIVFPVNIIDNEGETKTISSEEEMEGAYRQCSGRDRDWGARECFELVFPVTYLMPDGSTYEISSEEDDAGWEELKEWYDANPDSEERPELQYP
;
A
#
# COMPACT_ATOMS: atom_id res chain seq x y z
N GLN A 1 14.87 -1.43 9.87
CA GLN A 1 14.47 -2.61 10.68
C GLN A 1 14.48 -2.37 12.19
N ALA A 2 15.53 -1.80 12.80
CA ALA A 2 15.61 -1.67 14.27
C ALA A 2 14.50 -0.81 14.92
N ILE A 3 14.11 0.32 14.32
CA ILE A 3 12.98 1.15 14.81
C ILE A 3 11.65 0.42 14.64
N ILE A 4 11.50 -0.28 13.53
CA ILE A 4 10.30 -1.03 13.16
C ILE A 4 9.98 -2.11 14.20
N ASP A 5 10.97 -2.92 14.59
CA ASP A 5 10.78 -4.04 15.51
C ASP A 5 10.98 -3.64 16.99
N ALA A 6 11.17 -2.35 17.28
CA ALA A 6 11.43 -1.89 18.63
C ALA A 6 10.21 -2.13 19.53
N GLU A 7 10.43 -2.85 20.63
CA GLU A 7 9.42 -2.98 21.69
C GLU A 7 9.32 -1.69 22.51
N GLY A 8 8.13 -1.44 23.08
CA GLY A 8 7.92 -0.34 24.01
C GLY A 8 8.01 1.06 23.38
N LYS A 9 7.66 1.21 22.10
CA LYS A 9 7.49 2.53 21.49
C LYS A 9 6.42 3.33 22.23
N VAL A 10 6.63 4.63 22.32
CA VAL A 10 5.68 5.55 22.95
C VAL A 10 5.13 6.48 21.89
N GLU A 11 3.80 6.64 21.84
CA GLU A 11 3.16 7.62 20.96
C GLU A 11 3.57 9.04 21.38
N VAL A 12 4.01 9.83 20.43
CA VAL A 12 4.41 11.23 20.60
C VAL A 12 3.68 12.08 19.59
N THR A 13 3.53 13.37 19.89
CA THR A 13 2.90 14.30 18.96
C THR A 13 3.86 14.69 17.84
N MET A 14 3.32 15.23 16.75
CA MET A 14 4.13 15.81 15.69
C MET A 14 5.09 16.88 16.22
N GLU A 15 4.68 17.64 17.23
CA GLU A 15 5.49 18.71 17.85
C GLU A 15 6.71 18.20 18.61
N ASP A 16 6.65 16.98 19.12
CA ASP A 16 7.73 16.32 19.86
C ASP A 16 8.84 15.76 18.94
N LEU A 17 8.65 15.82 17.63
CA LEU A 17 9.67 15.45 16.65
C LEU A 17 10.77 16.52 16.56
N PRO A 18 12.03 16.12 16.26
CA PRO A 18 13.10 17.08 16.01
C PRO A 18 12.76 18.02 14.86
N THR A 19 13.26 19.26 14.91
CA THR A 19 12.95 20.31 13.91
C THR A 19 13.22 19.87 12.47
N ALA A 20 14.30 19.12 12.22
CA ALA A 20 14.62 18.60 10.89
C ALA A 20 13.56 17.61 10.38
N ALA A 21 13.03 16.74 11.26
CA ALA A 21 11.98 15.81 10.91
C ALA A 21 10.65 16.52 10.64
N LYS A 22 10.31 17.53 11.46
CA LYS A 22 9.10 18.34 11.25
C LYS A 22 9.12 19.05 9.90
N GLY A 23 10.20 19.76 9.59
CA GLY A 23 10.36 20.43 8.29
C GLY A 23 10.31 19.44 7.13
N MET A 24 10.97 18.29 7.25
CA MET A 24 10.91 17.24 6.23
C MET A 24 9.47 16.76 5.97
N MET A 25 8.70 16.52 7.04
CA MET A 25 7.30 16.09 6.95
C MET A 25 6.41 17.16 6.32
N GLU A 26 6.51 18.39 6.78
CA GLU A 26 5.74 19.54 6.27
C GLU A 26 6.01 19.77 4.77
N GLU A 27 7.28 19.79 4.37
CA GLU A 27 7.67 20.12 3.00
C GLU A 27 7.38 18.99 2.00
N ASN A 28 7.48 17.72 2.42
CA ASN A 28 7.53 16.59 1.46
C ASN A 28 6.42 15.54 1.62
N TYR A 29 5.61 15.60 2.68
CA TYR A 29 4.62 14.55 2.97
C TYR A 29 3.23 15.08 3.28
N LEU A 30 3.13 16.10 4.14
CA LEU A 30 1.82 16.54 4.66
C LEU A 30 0.92 17.23 3.63
N ASN A 31 1.49 17.57 2.47
CA ASN A 31 0.76 18.02 1.29
C ASN A 31 -0.07 16.90 0.66
N ASP A 32 0.38 15.66 0.64
CA ASP A 32 -0.33 14.56 -0.04
C ASP A 32 -0.90 13.53 0.95
N TYR A 33 -0.48 13.64 2.20
CA TYR A 33 -0.86 12.75 3.29
C TYR A 33 -1.24 13.52 4.56
N LEU A 34 -2.05 12.90 5.39
CA LEU A 34 -2.35 13.31 6.76
C LEU A 34 -1.34 12.66 7.70
N HIS A 35 -0.91 13.39 8.73
CA HIS A 35 -0.21 12.79 9.87
C HIS A 35 -1.24 12.03 10.72
N LEU A 36 -1.04 10.73 10.93
CA LEU A 36 -1.92 9.94 11.79
C LEU A 36 -1.43 9.91 13.23
N TYR A 37 -0.18 9.51 13.42
CA TYR A 37 0.49 9.41 14.71
C TYR A 37 2.01 9.27 14.52
N SER A 38 2.76 9.53 15.58
CA SER A 38 4.20 9.28 15.62
C SER A 38 4.54 8.37 16.80
N MET A 39 5.44 7.42 16.59
CA MET A 39 5.94 6.50 17.60
C MET A 39 7.44 6.76 17.82
N LYS A 40 7.85 6.94 19.08
CA LYS A 40 9.26 7.07 19.47
C LYS A 40 9.78 5.73 19.97
N ALA A 41 10.78 5.20 19.27
CA ALA A 41 11.58 4.08 19.74
C ALA A 41 12.79 4.63 20.52
N SER A 42 12.85 4.33 21.82
CA SER A 42 13.86 4.92 22.72
C SER A 42 15.28 4.71 22.20
N MET A 43 16.04 5.80 22.08
CA MET A 43 17.42 5.85 21.56
C MET A 43 17.62 5.41 20.10
N LEU A 44 16.59 4.97 19.41
CA LEU A 44 16.67 4.50 18.02
C LEU A 44 16.16 5.55 17.04
N GLY A 45 15.04 6.21 17.34
CA GLY A 45 14.47 7.24 16.48
C GLY A 45 12.95 7.26 16.51
N TYR A 46 12.37 7.69 15.39
CA TYR A 46 10.95 7.95 15.24
C TYR A 46 10.38 7.21 14.03
N GLU A 47 9.14 6.76 14.17
CA GLU A 47 8.30 6.21 13.11
C GLU A 47 7.06 7.09 13.01
N VAL A 48 6.81 7.65 11.84
CA VAL A 48 5.71 8.59 11.58
C VAL A 48 4.76 7.93 10.61
N SER A 49 3.52 7.71 11.05
CA SER A 49 2.47 7.10 10.25
C SER A 49 1.69 8.17 9.49
N ILE A 50 1.48 7.94 8.19
CA ILE A 50 0.79 8.87 7.29
C ILE A 50 -0.36 8.19 6.56
N ALA A 51 -1.48 8.89 6.40
CA ALA A 51 -2.67 8.44 5.67
C ALA A 51 -2.88 9.25 4.39
N GLY A 52 -3.37 8.64 3.32
CA GLY A 52 -3.67 9.34 2.09
C GLY A 52 -4.84 10.31 2.23
N ARG A 53 -4.65 11.52 1.69
CA ARG A 53 -5.69 12.52 1.38
C ARG A 53 -6.56 12.05 0.19
N PRO A 54 -7.62 12.78 -0.26
CA PRO A 54 -8.49 12.33 -1.36
C PRO A 54 -7.81 11.57 -2.52
N GLY A 55 -6.74 12.13 -3.11
CA GLY A 55 -6.02 11.51 -4.23
C GLY A 55 -5.20 10.25 -3.88
N ASN A 56 -4.98 9.97 -2.60
CA ASN A 56 -4.33 8.77 -2.08
C ASN A 56 -5.24 7.98 -1.13
N SER A 57 -6.55 8.20 -1.17
CA SER A 57 -7.48 7.62 -0.20
C SER A 57 -7.40 6.10 -0.18
N GLY A 58 -7.47 5.52 1.02
CA GLY A 58 -7.28 4.10 1.22
C GLY A 58 -5.82 3.65 1.27
N LYS A 59 -4.85 4.52 0.97
CA LYS A 59 -3.41 4.23 1.10
C LYS A 59 -2.85 4.84 2.39
N ARG A 60 -1.85 4.18 2.96
CA ARG A 60 -1.06 4.68 4.08
C ARG A 60 0.43 4.47 3.83
N GLY A 61 1.24 5.10 4.65
CA GLY A 61 2.67 4.85 4.70
C GLY A 61 3.30 5.11 6.06
N GLU A 62 4.57 4.77 6.15
CA GLU A 62 5.41 5.04 7.32
C GLU A 62 6.69 5.75 6.87
N VAL A 63 7.10 6.78 7.62
CA VAL A 63 8.35 7.53 7.44
C VAL A 63 9.19 7.38 8.70
N TYR A 64 10.49 7.12 8.54
CA TYR A 64 11.38 6.88 9.67
C TYR A 64 12.44 7.96 9.79
N PHE A 65 12.77 8.32 11.02
CA PHE A 65 13.80 9.29 11.35
C PHE A 65 14.70 8.75 12.45
N ASP A 66 15.98 9.13 12.46
CA ASP A 66 16.84 8.89 13.61
C ASP A 66 16.50 9.86 14.77
N ILE A 67 17.21 9.70 15.89
CA ILE A 67 16.96 10.49 17.09
C ILE A 67 17.19 12.00 16.89
N ASP A 68 18.02 12.37 15.91
CA ASP A 68 18.35 13.76 15.57
C ASP A 68 17.41 14.35 14.51
N GLY A 69 16.51 13.52 13.97
CA GLY A 69 15.50 13.91 12.98
C GLY A 69 15.99 13.85 11.55
N ARG A 70 17.15 13.24 11.29
CA ARG A 70 17.54 12.93 9.92
C ARG A 70 16.68 11.76 9.45
N LYS A 71 16.08 11.95 8.27
CA LYS A 71 15.30 10.91 7.61
C LYS A 71 16.15 9.67 7.38
N LEU A 72 15.60 8.52 7.73
CA LEU A 72 16.18 7.22 7.45
C LEU A 72 15.48 6.65 6.21
N ASP A 73 16.23 6.55 5.12
CA ASP A 73 15.81 5.74 3.98
C ASP A 73 16.36 4.32 4.19
N PRO A 74 15.51 3.28 4.22
CA PRO A 74 15.98 1.90 4.27
C PRO A 74 16.93 1.53 3.12
N ASN A 75 16.96 2.29 2.02
CA ASN A 75 17.80 2.10 0.85
C ASN A 75 19.02 3.04 0.74
N ASP A 76 19.27 3.94 1.71
CA ASP A 76 20.50 4.77 1.75
C ASP A 76 21.70 3.97 2.28
N TYR A 77 21.98 2.84 1.61
CA TYR A 77 23.28 2.18 1.66
C TYR A 77 24.19 2.99 0.73
N GLY A 78 25.13 3.75 1.29
CA GLY A 78 25.98 4.69 0.55
C GLY A 78 26.51 4.16 -0.79
N ASP A 79 26.85 5.09 -1.69
CA ASP A 79 27.16 4.93 -3.13
C ASP A 79 28.00 3.72 -3.57
N ASP A 80 28.72 3.02 -2.68
CA ASP A 80 29.53 1.83 -2.98
C ASP A 80 28.71 0.59 -3.41
N TYR A 81 27.40 0.54 -3.13
CA TYR A 81 26.55 -0.60 -3.55
C TYR A 81 26.04 -0.50 -5.00
N LYS A 82 26.29 0.62 -5.69
CA LYS A 82 25.90 0.84 -7.11
C LYS A 82 26.72 0.03 -8.11
N ASP A 83 27.93 -0.40 -7.73
CA ASP A 83 28.88 -0.98 -8.69
C ASP A 83 28.69 -2.48 -8.96
N TRP A 84 27.90 -3.22 -8.15
CA TRP A 84 27.85 -4.69 -8.25
C TRP A 84 26.67 -5.24 -9.05
N TYR A 85 25.57 -4.48 -9.18
CA TYR A 85 24.45 -4.81 -10.06
C TYR A 85 24.23 -3.61 -10.97
N GLY A 86 24.89 -3.64 -12.13
CA GLY A 86 24.84 -2.56 -13.10
C GLY A 86 23.42 -2.13 -13.48
N GLU A 87 23.32 -0.95 -14.08
CA GLU A 87 22.10 -0.31 -14.59
C GLU A 87 21.19 -1.31 -15.30
N ARG A 88 20.25 -1.90 -14.55
CA ARG A 88 19.18 -2.72 -15.08
C ARG A 88 17.91 -1.92 -14.87
N ASP A 89 17.36 -1.41 -15.97
CA ASP A 89 16.11 -0.64 -16.10
C ASP A 89 14.87 -1.42 -15.60
N GLY A 90 14.87 -1.80 -14.33
CA GLY A 90 13.79 -2.59 -13.72
C GLY A 90 13.96 -2.87 -12.22
N PHE A 91 14.95 -2.25 -11.56
CA PHE A 91 14.98 -2.20 -10.10
C PHE A 91 13.99 -1.11 -9.65
N ASP A 92 12.76 -1.52 -9.34
CA ASP A 92 11.78 -0.64 -8.70
C ASP A 92 12.34 -0.13 -7.38
N ARG A 93 12.82 1.12 -7.38
CA ARG A 93 13.24 1.86 -6.18
C ARG A 93 12.12 1.96 -5.12
N ASN A 94 10.91 1.56 -5.49
CA ASN A 94 9.68 1.66 -4.72
C ASN A 94 9.39 0.45 -3.80
N ASP A 95 10.12 -0.67 -3.93
CA ASP A 95 9.73 -1.90 -3.20
C ASP A 95 10.34 -2.02 -1.78
N PHE A 96 11.46 -1.33 -1.50
CA PHE A 96 12.09 -1.36 -0.17
C PHE A 96 12.37 0.03 0.44
N GLY A 97 12.19 1.12 -0.32
CA GLY A 97 12.37 2.50 0.13
C GLY A 97 11.02 3.19 0.21
N GLU A 98 10.68 3.75 1.36
CA GLU A 98 9.43 4.48 1.62
C GLU A 98 8.15 3.73 1.22
N LYS A 99 7.67 2.83 2.09
CA LYS A 99 6.39 2.14 1.86
C LYS A 99 5.21 3.10 2.04
N ARG A 100 4.89 3.87 0.99
CA ARG A 100 3.81 4.89 0.94
C ARG A 100 2.53 4.40 0.25
N GLY A 101 2.52 3.14 -0.17
CA GLY A 101 1.45 2.52 -0.96
C GLY A 101 0.72 1.38 -0.28
N TRP A 102 0.91 1.18 1.03
CA TRP A 102 0.17 0.14 1.74
C TRP A 102 -1.30 0.49 1.73
N LYS A 103 -2.09 -0.35 1.09
CA LYS A 103 -3.51 -0.14 1.03
C LYS A 103 -4.15 -0.67 2.32
N CYS A 104 -5.13 0.06 2.82
CA CYS A 104 -5.83 -0.22 4.06
C CYS A 104 -7.26 -0.62 3.81
N PHE A 105 -7.88 0.05 2.85
CA PHE A 105 -9.25 -0.16 2.42
C PHE A 105 -9.40 0.40 1.01
N GLU A 106 -10.46 -0.01 0.32
CA GLU A 106 -10.87 0.56 -0.95
C GLU A 106 -11.93 1.62 -0.72
N ILE A 107 -11.85 2.73 -1.43
CA ILE A 107 -12.95 3.70 -1.47
C ILE A 107 -14.00 3.21 -2.46
N VAL A 108 -15.27 3.24 -2.05
CA VAL A 108 -16.40 2.98 -2.94
C VAL A 108 -16.84 4.31 -3.56
N TYR A 109 -16.70 4.40 -4.87
CA TYR A 109 -17.18 5.52 -5.65
C TYR A 109 -18.71 5.47 -5.85
N PRO A 110 -19.38 6.62 -6.06
CA PRO A 110 -18.80 7.95 -6.17
C PRO A 110 -18.50 8.59 -4.79
N ILE A 111 -17.49 9.46 -4.76
CA ILE A 111 -17.19 10.33 -3.61
C ILE A 111 -17.31 11.80 -4.02
N THR A 112 -17.57 12.68 -3.05
CA THR A 112 -17.53 14.12 -3.28
C THR A 112 -16.32 14.72 -2.58
N ILE A 113 -15.58 15.57 -3.29
CA ILE A 113 -14.48 16.36 -2.74
C ILE A 113 -14.85 17.84 -2.74
N MET A 114 -14.35 18.57 -1.75
CA MET A 114 -14.48 20.02 -1.65
C MET A 114 -13.09 20.65 -1.78
N MET A 115 -12.92 21.52 -2.75
CA MET A 115 -11.70 22.27 -2.99
C MET A 115 -11.52 23.40 -1.96
N PRO A 116 -10.29 23.94 -1.82
CA PRO A 116 -10.02 25.08 -0.93
C PRO A 116 -10.82 26.34 -1.25
N ASP A 117 -11.16 26.56 -2.53
CA ASP A 117 -12.00 27.68 -2.98
C ASP A 117 -13.50 27.49 -2.66
N GLY A 118 -13.87 26.35 -2.07
CA GLY A 118 -15.24 25.97 -1.73
C GLY A 118 -16.01 25.32 -2.87
N SER A 119 -15.42 25.12 -4.06
CA SER A 119 -16.03 24.34 -5.13
C SER A 119 -16.07 22.85 -4.77
N THR A 120 -17.05 22.12 -5.30
CA THR A 120 -17.21 20.68 -5.02
C THR A 120 -17.27 19.88 -6.30
N TYR A 121 -16.61 18.72 -6.32
CA TYR A 121 -16.60 17.79 -7.45
C TYR A 121 -17.06 16.41 -6.99
N THR A 122 -17.87 15.74 -7.81
CA THR A 122 -18.24 14.33 -7.59
C THR A 122 -17.35 13.48 -8.47
N ILE A 123 -16.50 12.69 -7.83
CA ILE A 123 -15.57 11.79 -8.48
C ILE A 123 -16.25 10.42 -8.54
N ASP A 124 -16.46 9.91 -9.75
CA ASP A 124 -17.14 8.64 -10.03
C ASP A 124 -16.15 7.47 -10.16
N SER A 125 -14.85 7.73 -10.34
CA SER A 125 -13.79 6.70 -10.37
C SER A 125 -12.38 7.28 -10.19
N GLU A 126 -11.36 6.43 -10.07
CA GLU A 126 -9.94 6.84 -10.02
C GLU A 126 -9.45 7.54 -11.32
N GLU A 127 -10.14 7.33 -12.44
CA GLU A 127 -9.81 7.90 -13.75
C GLU A 127 -10.81 8.98 -14.19
N ASP A 128 -11.57 9.56 -13.25
CA ASP A 128 -12.58 10.57 -13.57
C ASP A 128 -11.96 11.82 -14.21
N SER A 129 -12.57 12.31 -15.29
CA SER A 129 -12.21 13.56 -15.95
C SER A 129 -12.31 14.79 -15.04
N ASP A 130 -13.16 14.77 -14.01
CA ASP A 130 -13.26 15.86 -13.04
C ASP A 130 -11.95 16.01 -12.22
N LEU A 131 -11.11 14.97 -12.17
CA LEU A 131 -9.76 15.08 -11.60
C LEU A 131 -8.85 16.00 -12.41
N ASP A 132 -9.08 16.18 -13.71
CA ASP A 132 -8.33 17.14 -14.51
C ASP A 132 -8.69 18.58 -14.14
N ALA A 133 -9.95 18.85 -13.75
CA ALA A 133 -10.33 20.16 -13.21
C ALA A 133 -9.60 20.44 -11.88
N VAL A 134 -9.44 19.42 -11.03
CA VAL A 134 -8.64 19.52 -9.79
C VAL A 134 -7.18 19.82 -10.11
N LYS A 135 -6.57 19.13 -11.08
CA LYS A 135 -5.18 19.39 -11.51
C LYS A 135 -5.02 20.84 -12.01
N ASN A 136 -5.90 21.27 -12.91
CA ASN A 136 -5.86 22.62 -13.49
C ASN A 136 -5.96 23.71 -12.41
N TYR A 137 -6.81 23.52 -11.38
CA TYR A 137 -6.89 24.46 -10.26
C TYR A 137 -5.52 24.70 -9.60
N TYR A 138 -4.74 23.64 -9.36
CA TYR A 138 -3.42 23.77 -8.74
C TYR A 138 -2.35 24.32 -9.69
N GLU A 139 -2.46 24.06 -10.99
CA GLU A 139 -1.59 24.68 -12.00
C GLU A 139 -1.84 26.19 -12.14
N GLU A 140 -3.10 26.63 -12.03
CA GLU A 140 -3.47 28.05 -12.13
C GLU A 140 -3.25 28.84 -10.83
N ASN A 141 -3.20 28.15 -9.69
CA ASN A 141 -2.99 28.72 -8.36
C ASN A 141 -1.63 28.29 -7.79
N GLU A 142 -0.55 28.57 -8.53
CA GLU A 142 0.83 28.33 -8.08
C GLU A 142 1.07 29.03 -6.72
N GLY A 143 1.27 28.23 -5.67
CA GLY A 143 1.47 28.69 -4.30
C GLY A 143 0.33 28.33 -3.32
N THR A 144 -0.78 27.77 -3.80
CA THR A 144 -1.79 27.18 -2.91
C THR A 144 -1.38 25.77 -2.50
N GLU A 145 -1.07 25.62 -1.21
CA GLU A 145 -0.76 24.32 -0.58
C GLU A 145 -2.01 23.64 0.01
N GLU A 146 -3.11 24.37 0.17
CA GLU A 146 -4.37 23.81 0.68
C GLU A 146 -4.91 22.74 -0.27
N ARG A 147 -5.24 21.57 0.30
CA ARG A 147 -5.73 20.41 -0.45
C ARG A 147 -7.25 20.26 -0.38
N PRO A 148 -7.85 19.51 -1.32
CA PRO A 148 -9.26 19.21 -1.25
C PRO A 148 -9.55 18.31 -0.03
N SER A 149 -10.75 18.42 0.52
CA SER A 149 -11.25 17.55 1.59
C SER A 149 -12.34 16.61 1.06
N ILE A 150 -12.52 15.45 1.70
CA ILE A 150 -13.63 14.54 1.40
C ILE A 150 -14.89 15.08 2.06
N VAL A 151 -16.00 15.08 1.33
CA VAL A 151 -17.33 15.35 1.87
C VAL A 151 -17.94 14.02 2.32
N PHE A 152 -18.22 13.92 3.62
CA PHE A 152 -18.83 12.74 4.23
C PHE A 152 -20.37 12.74 4.07
N PRO A 153 -21.01 11.56 4.08
CA PRO A 153 -20.44 10.22 4.30
C PRO A 153 -19.80 9.61 3.04
N VAL A 154 -18.83 8.70 3.25
CA VAL A 154 -18.23 7.87 2.21
C VAL A 154 -18.28 6.39 2.59
N ASN A 155 -18.31 5.50 1.60
CA ASN A 155 -18.26 4.06 1.83
C ASN A 155 -16.86 3.54 1.52
N ILE A 156 -16.37 2.60 2.34
CA ILE A 156 -15.11 1.91 2.15
C ILE A 156 -15.32 0.40 2.18
N ILE A 157 -14.46 -0.35 1.51
CA ILE A 157 -14.35 -1.81 1.65
C ILE A 157 -13.09 -2.09 2.47
N ASP A 158 -13.26 -2.68 3.64
CA ASP A 158 -12.14 -3.00 4.52
C ASP A 158 -11.34 -4.23 4.05
N ASN A 159 -10.36 -4.65 4.85
CA ASN A 159 -9.52 -5.83 4.60
C ASN A 159 -10.30 -7.16 4.65
N GLU A 160 -11.47 -7.21 5.29
CA GLU A 160 -12.34 -8.40 5.38
C GLU A 160 -13.34 -8.47 4.22
N GLY A 161 -13.55 -7.35 3.53
CA GLY A 161 -14.37 -7.27 2.31
C GLY A 161 -15.72 -6.67 2.60
N GLU A 162 -15.89 -6.19 3.83
CA GLU A 162 -17.12 -5.60 4.31
C GLU A 162 -17.17 -4.13 3.92
N THR A 163 -18.34 -3.72 3.42
CA THR A 163 -18.61 -2.31 3.17
C THR A 163 -18.93 -1.61 4.49
N LYS A 164 -18.14 -0.59 4.83
CA LYS A 164 -18.33 0.27 5.99
C LYS A 164 -18.60 1.70 5.55
N THR A 165 -19.57 2.34 6.18
CA THR A 165 -19.85 3.77 5.99
C THR A 165 -19.05 4.57 7.00
N ILE A 166 -18.27 5.53 6.50
CA ILE A 166 -17.52 6.50 7.27
C ILE A 166 -18.27 7.82 7.20
N SER A 167 -18.63 8.37 8.36
CA SER A 167 -19.50 9.54 8.48
C SER A 167 -18.75 10.82 8.86
N SER A 168 -17.47 10.71 9.22
CA SER A 168 -16.64 11.85 9.63
C SER A 168 -15.14 11.62 9.36
N GLU A 169 -14.37 12.69 9.42
CA GLU A 169 -12.90 12.64 9.34
C GLU A 169 -12.30 11.84 10.51
N GLU A 170 -12.85 11.96 11.71
CA GLU A 170 -12.42 11.19 12.88
C GLU A 170 -12.62 9.68 12.67
N GLU A 171 -13.75 9.26 12.07
CA GLU A 171 -13.98 7.86 11.72
C GLU A 171 -13.01 7.37 10.63
N MET A 172 -12.65 8.24 9.68
CA MET A 172 -11.65 7.95 8.64
C MET A 172 -10.26 7.73 9.24
N GLU A 173 -9.81 8.62 10.13
CA GLU A 173 -8.54 8.48 10.85
C GLU A 173 -8.52 7.19 11.69
N GLY A 174 -9.64 6.89 12.36
CA GLY A 174 -9.82 5.64 13.12
C GLY A 174 -9.69 4.40 12.25
N ALA A 175 -10.23 4.41 11.03
CA ALA A 175 -10.09 3.32 10.07
C ALA A 175 -8.63 3.10 9.65
N TYR A 176 -7.89 4.18 9.38
CA TYR A 176 -6.46 4.11 9.06
C TYR A 176 -5.61 3.59 10.24
N ARG A 177 -5.92 4.02 11.47
CA ARG A 177 -5.22 3.55 12.69
C ARG A 177 -5.44 2.06 12.96
N GLN A 178 -6.62 1.52 12.64
CA GLN A 178 -6.89 0.08 12.79
C GLN A 178 -6.11 -0.76 11.78
N CYS A 179 -5.94 -0.25 10.56
CA CYS A 179 -5.14 -0.89 9.51
C CYS A 179 -3.65 -0.98 9.88
N SER A 180 -3.09 0.05 10.53
CA SER A 180 -1.65 0.15 10.75
C SER A 180 -1.09 -0.88 11.73
N GLY A 181 -1.92 -1.44 12.60
CA GLY A 181 -1.51 -2.44 13.59
C GLY A 181 -1.55 -3.89 13.13
N ARG A 182 -2.16 -4.20 11.97
CA ARG A 182 -2.45 -5.60 11.59
C ARG A 182 -1.55 -6.14 10.49
N ASP A 183 -1.42 -5.47 9.33
CA ASP A 183 -0.76 -6.10 8.19
C ASP A 183 0.00 -5.08 7.35
N ARG A 184 1.31 -5.33 7.18
CA ARG A 184 2.15 -4.66 6.17
C ARG A 184 2.07 -5.36 4.81
N ASP A 185 1.16 -6.33 4.71
CA ASP A 185 1.03 -7.31 3.63
C ASP A 185 -0.38 -7.29 3.03
N TRP A 186 -0.98 -6.10 2.96
CA TRP A 186 -2.21 -5.89 2.20
C TRP A 186 -1.87 -6.02 0.71
N GLY A 187 -2.02 -7.23 0.18
CA GLY A 187 -1.65 -7.58 -1.20
C GLY A 187 -2.08 -8.98 -1.63
N ALA A 188 -2.27 -9.92 -0.71
CA ALA A 188 -2.72 -11.28 -1.01
C ALA A 188 -4.25 -11.45 -0.87
N ARG A 189 -5.04 -10.52 -1.39
CA ARG A 189 -6.44 -10.85 -1.67
C ARG A 189 -6.47 -11.69 -2.93
N GLU A 190 -6.51 -13.00 -2.76
CA GLU A 190 -6.73 -13.90 -3.87
C GLU A 190 -8.08 -13.56 -4.52
N CYS A 191 -8.08 -13.28 -5.83
CA CYS A 191 -9.32 -12.94 -6.56
C CYS A 191 -10.34 -14.10 -6.53
N PHE A 192 -9.86 -15.30 -6.26
CA PHE A 192 -10.59 -16.53 -6.03
C PHE A 192 -9.65 -17.50 -5.30
N GLU A 193 -10.20 -18.32 -4.42
CA GLU A 193 -9.49 -19.45 -3.81
C GLU A 193 -9.89 -20.72 -4.59
N LEU A 194 -8.94 -21.60 -4.86
CA LEU A 194 -9.25 -22.90 -5.46
C LEU A 194 -9.87 -23.81 -4.41
N VAL A 195 -11.10 -24.27 -4.64
CA VAL A 195 -11.73 -25.29 -3.79
C VAL A 195 -11.23 -26.66 -4.23
N PHE A 196 -10.37 -27.25 -3.41
CA PHE A 196 -9.82 -28.58 -3.64
C PHE A 196 -10.88 -29.70 -3.42
N PRO A 197 -10.75 -30.85 -4.10
CA PRO A 197 -9.67 -31.23 -5.01
C PRO A 197 -9.76 -30.56 -6.39
N VAL A 198 -8.60 -30.25 -6.99
CA VAL A 198 -8.47 -29.62 -8.31
C VAL A 198 -7.82 -30.61 -9.27
N THR A 199 -8.42 -30.81 -10.45
CA THR A 199 -7.87 -31.68 -11.49
C THR A 199 -7.21 -30.86 -12.61
N TYR A 200 -5.95 -31.15 -12.89
CA TYR A 200 -5.15 -30.58 -13.97
C TYR A 200 -5.14 -31.51 -15.17
N LEU A 201 -5.48 -30.99 -16.36
CA LEU A 201 -5.42 -31.68 -17.65
C LEU A 201 -4.13 -31.27 -18.37
N MET A 202 -3.24 -32.23 -18.59
CA MET A 202 -1.98 -32.02 -19.29
C MET A 202 -2.18 -31.97 -20.82
N PRO A 203 -1.23 -31.37 -21.57
CA PRO A 203 -1.28 -31.33 -23.03
C PRO A 203 -1.36 -32.69 -23.74
N ASP A 204 -0.82 -33.74 -23.10
CA ASP A 204 -0.87 -35.12 -23.61
C ASP A 204 -2.20 -35.84 -23.30
N GLY A 205 -3.12 -35.16 -22.62
CA GLY A 205 -4.42 -35.66 -22.20
C GLY A 205 -4.41 -36.46 -20.90
N SER A 206 -3.27 -36.55 -20.21
CA SER A 206 -3.22 -37.10 -18.84
C SER A 206 -3.83 -36.14 -17.83
N THR A 207 -4.35 -36.66 -16.72
CA THR A 207 -5.01 -35.87 -15.68
C THR A 207 -4.38 -36.14 -14.32
N TYR A 208 -4.11 -35.08 -13.56
CA TYR A 208 -3.54 -35.13 -12.22
C TYR A 208 -4.47 -34.43 -11.24
N GLU A 209 -4.86 -35.10 -10.15
CA GLU A 209 -5.72 -34.53 -9.11
C GLU A 209 -4.87 -34.11 -7.93
N ILE A 210 -4.96 -32.84 -7.55
CA ILE A 210 -4.35 -32.28 -6.35
C ILE A 210 -5.44 -32.18 -5.30
N SER A 211 -5.22 -32.80 -4.14
CA SER A 211 -6.25 -32.93 -3.10
C SER A 211 -6.28 -31.78 -2.09
N SER A 212 -5.20 -31.01 -1.97
CA SER A 212 -5.09 -29.77 -1.18
C SER A 212 -3.86 -28.96 -1.61
N GLU A 213 -3.71 -27.72 -1.13
CA GLU A 213 -2.50 -26.93 -1.35
C GLU A 213 -1.23 -27.61 -0.82
N GLU A 214 -1.37 -28.38 0.26
CA GLU A 214 -0.30 -29.13 0.93
C GLU A 214 -0.10 -30.55 0.38
N ASP A 215 -0.71 -30.89 -0.76
CA ASP A 215 -0.57 -32.21 -1.39
C ASP A 215 0.77 -32.34 -2.12
N ASP A 216 1.85 -32.41 -1.34
CA ASP A 216 3.23 -32.55 -1.84
C ASP A 216 3.36 -33.71 -2.84
N ALA A 217 2.64 -34.81 -2.61
CA ALA A 217 2.69 -35.98 -3.48
C ALA A 217 2.05 -35.70 -4.86
N GLY A 218 0.86 -35.09 -4.88
CA GLY A 218 0.22 -34.69 -6.14
C GLY A 218 1.06 -33.66 -6.91
N TRP A 219 1.67 -32.71 -6.21
CA TRP A 219 2.56 -31.71 -6.83
C TRP A 219 3.85 -32.34 -7.38
N GLU A 220 4.41 -33.33 -6.68
CA GLU A 220 5.58 -34.07 -7.14
C GLU A 220 5.26 -34.86 -8.42
N GLU A 221 4.12 -35.54 -8.50
CA GLU A 221 3.68 -36.26 -9.71
C GLU A 221 3.48 -35.32 -10.91
N LEU A 222 2.87 -34.16 -10.71
CA LEU A 222 2.69 -33.15 -11.76
C LEU A 222 4.05 -32.58 -12.22
N LYS A 223 4.99 -32.39 -11.30
CA LYS A 223 6.35 -31.95 -11.61
C LYS A 223 7.15 -33.02 -12.38
N GLU A 224 7.03 -34.29 -12.01
CA GLU A 224 7.69 -35.41 -12.70
C GLU A 224 7.30 -35.48 -14.18
N TRP A 225 6.07 -35.10 -14.52
CA TRP A 225 5.66 -34.99 -15.93
C TRP A 225 6.48 -33.96 -16.69
N TYR A 226 6.74 -32.76 -16.13
CA TYR A 226 7.58 -31.75 -16.77
C TYR A 226 9.04 -32.18 -16.87
N ASP A 227 9.55 -32.86 -15.85
CA ASP A 227 10.91 -33.42 -15.88
C ASP A 227 11.06 -34.50 -16.97
N ALA A 228 9.99 -35.26 -17.24
CA ALA A 228 9.93 -36.25 -18.32
C ALA A 228 9.68 -35.64 -19.71
N ASN A 229 9.14 -34.42 -19.78
CA ASN A 229 8.81 -33.71 -21.02
C ASN A 229 9.53 -32.35 -21.10
N PRO A 230 10.88 -32.32 -21.14
CA PRO A 230 11.67 -31.09 -21.05
C PRO A 230 11.50 -30.12 -22.23
N ASP A 231 10.96 -30.59 -23.36
CA ASP A 231 10.66 -29.77 -24.54
C ASP A 231 9.25 -29.14 -24.47
N SER A 232 8.45 -29.46 -23.44
CA SER A 232 7.10 -28.92 -23.26
C SER A 232 7.12 -27.62 -22.47
N GLU A 233 6.75 -26.52 -23.13
CA GLU A 233 6.47 -25.21 -22.50
C GLU A 233 4.96 -25.01 -22.22
N GLU A 234 4.13 -25.96 -22.64
CA GLU A 234 2.67 -25.89 -22.50
C GLU A 234 2.24 -26.12 -21.05
N ARG A 235 1.29 -25.30 -20.58
CA ARG A 235 0.75 -25.35 -19.22
C ARG A 235 -0.47 -26.27 -19.15
N PRO A 236 -0.78 -26.85 -17.98
CA PRO A 236 -1.97 -27.67 -17.83
C PRO A 236 -3.22 -26.78 -17.80
N GLU A 237 -4.34 -27.31 -18.26
CA GLU A 237 -5.64 -26.68 -18.10
C GLU A 237 -6.33 -27.17 -16.82
N LEU A 238 -7.13 -26.32 -16.16
CA LEU A 238 -7.96 -26.75 -15.05
C LEU A 238 -9.22 -27.44 -15.59
N GLN A 239 -9.52 -28.63 -15.10
CA GLN A 239 -10.79 -29.28 -15.37
C GLN A 239 -11.87 -28.68 -14.46
N TYR A 240 -12.82 -27.97 -15.07
CA TYR A 240 -13.98 -27.41 -14.38
C TYR A 240 -15.03 -28.50 -14.08
N PRO A 241 -15.74 -28.43 -12.93
CA PRO A 241 -16.87 -29.31 -12.64
C PRO A 241 -18.04 -29.15 -13.61
#